data_AF-A0A2G9U444-F1
#
_entry.id   AF-A0A2G9U444-F1
#
_cell.length_a   1.000
_cell.length_b   1.000
_cell.length_c   1.000
_cell.angle_alpha   90.00
_cell.angle_beta   90.00
_cell.angle_gamma   90.00
#
_symmetry.space_group_name_H-M   'P 1'
#
loop_
_entity.id
_entity.type
_entity.pdbx_description
1 polymer ?
#
loop_
_entity_poly.entity_id
_entity_poly.type
_entity_poly.pdbx_seq_one_letter_code
_entity_poly.pdbx_strand_id
1 'polypeptide(L)'
;MLVLDDPTPYDAIMDQAAENVAKLERDIAMASWPDTEMRDFSLQYNAYNLTELMRAYPAIEWQSYLDGFLSPHSNESKIAAEKIVLTQPSYFGWLNSLVKSTNRAQKANTTATIVNYMITQILFEDADFIGPYMKKIAVEANYVPYVQRRGHGTKKIGRRRSRRFDEEDERTLACVDLIMTLMPYGPGAFLILPALAFSWMQSNKII
;
A
#
# COMPACT_ATOMS: atom_id res chain seq x y z
N MET A 1 14.75 -4.77 23.90
CA MET A 1 13.37 -4.95 23.42
C MET A 1 12.97 -6.36 23.79
N LEU A 2 12.16 -6.52 24.84
CA LEU A 2 11.76 -7.83 25.33
C LEU A 2 10.71 -8.40 24.39
N VAL A 3 11.10 -9.37 23.58
CA VAL A 3 10.18 -10.38 23.08
C VAL A 3 9.62 -11.06 24.33
N LEU A 4 8.30 -11.17 24.45
CA LEU A 4 7.66 -11.79 25.61
C LEU A 4 8.18 -13.23 25.75
N ASP A 5 8.77 -13.58 26.89
CA ASP A 5 9.30 -14.93 27.15
C ASP A 5 8.18 -15.99 27.16
N ASP A 6 6.94 -15.59 27.46
CA ASP A 6 5.73 -16.41 27.35
C ASP A 6 4.54 -15.55 26.85
N PRO A 7 4.01 -15.80 25.64
CA PRO A 7 2.86 -15.07 25.10
C PRO A 7 1.51 -15.61 25.57
N THR A 8 1.45 -16.81 26.18
CA THR A 8 0.18 -17.50 26.48
C THR A 8 -0.84 -16.70 27.30
N PRO A 9 -0.45 -15.80 28.24
CA PRO A 9 -1.42 -14.99 28.97
C PRO A 9 -2.16 -13.98 28.08
N TYR A 10 -1.65 -13.72 26.87
CA TYR A 10 -2.19 -12.74 25.93
C TYR A 10 -2.98 -13.38 24.78
N ASP A 11 -3.04 -14.71 24.68
CA ASP A 11 -3.67 -15.43 23.56
C ASP A 11 -5.10 -14.95 23.32
N ALA A 12 -5.93 -14.86 24.37
CA ALA A 12 -7.31 -14.40 24.24
C ALA A 12 -7.42 -12.94 23.73
N ILE A 13 -6.47 -12.09 24.11
CA ILE A 13 -6.43 -10.69 23.66
C ILE A 13 -5.96 -10.63 22.20
N MET A 14 -5.00 -11.47 21.83
CA MET A 14 -4.49 -11.60 20.45
C MET A 14 -5.58 -12.12 19.51
N ASP A 15 -6.32 -13.15 19.91
CA ASP A 15 -7.44 -13.70 19.14
C ASP A 15 -8.53 -12.65 18.92
N GLN A 16 -8.90 -11.93 19.98
CA GLN A 16 -9.89 -10.87 19.86
C GLN A 16 -9.42 -9.72 18.95
N ALA A 17 -8.14 -9.35 19.05
CA ALA A 17 -7.54 -8.34 18.19
C ALA A 17 -7.52 -8.79 16.72
N ALA A 18 -7.14 -10.03 16.46
CA ALA A 18 -7.13 -10.61 15.12
C ALA A 18 -8.54 -10.65 14.50
N GLU A 19 -9.55 -11.04 15.28
CA GLU A 19 -10.95 -11.04 14.83
C GLU A 19 -11.44 -9.62 14.48
N ASN A 20 -11.06 -8.63 15.30
CA ASN A 20 -11.42 -7.22 15.05
C ASN A 20 -10.72 -6.67 13.79
N VAL A 21 -9.46 -7.06 13.55
CA VAL A 21 -8.74 -6.69 12.33
C VAL A 21 -9.38 -7.31 11.10
N ALA A 22 -9.75 -8.60 11.14
CA ALA A 22 -10.43 -9.27 10.04
C ALA A 22 -11.81 -8.66 9.75
N LYS A 23 -12.57 -8.29 10.80
CA LYS A 23 -13.83 -7.56 10.65
C LYS A 23 -13.61 -6.20 9.99
N LEU A 24 -12.62 -5.44 10.44
CA LEU A 24 -12.28 -4.14 9.84
C LEU A 24 -11.89 -4.29 8.37
N GLU A 25 -11.06 -5.27 8.00
CA GLU A 25 -10.67 -5.52 6.62
C GLU A 25 -11.87 -5.86 5.74
N ARG A 26 -12.79 -6.70 6.24
CA ARG A 26 -14.04 -7.02 5.55
C ARG A 26 -14.90 -5.76 5.33
N ASP A 27 -14.99 -4.90 6.33
CA ASP A 27 -15.78 -3.67 6.24
C ASP A 27 -15.13 -2.65 5.28
N ILE A 28 -13.79 -2.55 5.25
CA ILE A 28 -13.03 -1.80 4.23
C ILE A 28 -13.35 -2.32 2.82
N ALA A 29 -13.34 -3.65 2.63
CA ALA A 29 -13.62 -4.28 1.35
C ALA A 29 -15.06 -4.00 0.87
N MET A 30 -16.03 -4.03 1.78
CA MET A 30 -17.43 -3.70 1.48
C MET A 30 -17.65 -2.22 1.16
N ALA A 31 -16.88 -1.32 1.77
CA ALA A 31 -16.95 0.11 1.49
C ALA A 31 -16.25 0.55 0.20
N SER A 32 -15.33 -0.29 -0.30
CA SER A 32 -14.54 -0.04 -1.50
C SER A 32 -15.37 -0.27 -2.77
N TRP A 33 -15.07 0.48 -3.83
CA TRP A 33 -15.73 0.26 -5.12
C TRP A 33 -15.26 -1.04 -5.80
N PRO A 34 -16.15 -1.75 -6.51
CA PRO A 34 -15.74 -2.84 -7.36
C PRO A 34 -14.89 -2.34 -8.54
N ASP A 35 -14.13 -3.26 -9.14
CA ASP A 35 -13.27 -2.96 -10.30
C ASP A 35 -14.03 -2.39 -11.49
N THR A 36 -15.33 -2.67 -11.63
CA THR A 36 -16.18 -2.16 -12.71
C THR A 36 -16.36 -0.66 -12.63
N GLU A 37 -16.65 -0.13 -11.45
CA GLU A 37 -16.84 1.28 -11.16
C GLU A 37 -15.49 2.01 -11.17
N MET A 38 -14.42 1.34 -10.71
CA MET A 38 -13.05 1.85 -10.79
C MET A 38 -12.47 1.91 -12.21
N ARG A 39 -13.17 1.44 -13.24
CA ARG A 39 -12.76 1.64 -14.65
C ARG A 39 -13.27 2.93 -15.25
N ASP A 40 -14.31 3.52 -14.65
CA ASP A 40 -14.84 4.78 -15.12
C ASP A 40 -14.03 5.94 -14.52
N PHE A 41 -13.13 6.50 -15.35
CA PHE A 41 -12.30 7.63 -14.94
C PHE A 41 -13.10 8.91 -14.69
N SER A 42 -14.29 9.04 -15.29
CA SER A 42 -15.15 10.20 -15.06
C SER A 42 -15.72 10.20 -13.64
N LEU A 43 -16.09 9.03 -13.12
CA LEU A 43 -16.61 8.86 -11.76
C LEU A 43 -15.52 8.99 -10.68
N GLN A 44 -14.26 8.77 -11.04
CA GLN A 44 -13.12 8.91 -10.12
C GLN A 44 -12.64 10.35 -9.97
N TYR A 45 -13.03 11.25 -10.86
CA TYR A 45 -12.57 12.64 -10.80
C TYR A 45 -13.49 13.49 -9.93
N ASN A 46 -13.34 13.38 -8.61
CA ASN A 46 -14.08 14.20 -7.66
C ASN A 46 -13.14 15.23 -7.03
N ALA A 47 -13.06 16.40 -7.65
CA ALA A 47 -12.22 17.49 -7.18
C ALA A 47 -12.88 18.26 -6.05
N TYR A 48 -12.12 18.50 -4.99
CA TYR A 48 -12.49 19.29 -3.82
C TYR A 48 -11.37 20.28 -3.49
N ASN A 49 -11.72 21.42 -2.91
CA ASN A 49 -10.74 22.18 -2.12
C ASN A 49 -10.70 21.67 -0.66
N LEU A 50 -9.69 22.06 0.11
CA LEU A 50 -9.54 21.61 1.51
C LEU A 50 -10.76 21.97 2.38
N THR A 51 -11.33 23.16 2.19
CA THR A 51 -12.49 23.61 2.96
C THR A 51 -13.73 22.76 2.68
N GLU A 52 -13.95 22.38 1.43
CA GLU A 52 -15.03 21.48 1.02
C GLU A 52 -14.84 20.07 1.58
N LEU A 53 -13.60 19.56 1.56
CA LEU A 53 -13.25 18.26 2.16
C LEU A 53 -13.54 18.21 3.66
N MET A 54 -13.09 19.23 4.39
CA MET A 54 -13.34 19.35 5.82
C MET A 54 -14.83 19.47 6.14
N ARG A 55 -15.62 20.08 5.24
CA ARG A 55 -17.08 20.15 5.39
C ARG A 55 -17.76 18.81 5.07
N ALA A 56 -17.31 18.12 4.02
CA ALA A 56 -17.89 16.86 3.56
C ALA A 56 -17.57 15.70 4.51
N TYR A 57 -16.35 15.66 5.05
CA TYR A 57 -15.84 14.59 5.92
C TYR A 57 -15.18 15.17 7.18
N PRO A 58 -15.96 15.74 8.11
CA PRO A 58 -15.44 16.51 9.24
C PRO A 58 -14.79 15.67 10.35
N ALA A 59 -15.02 14.36 10.39
CA ALA A 59 -14.39 13.49 11.38
C ALA A 59 -12.94 13.13 11.02
N ILE A 60 -12.52 13.40 9.78
CA ILE A 60 -11.16 13.18 9.31
C ILE A 60 -10.36 14.47 9.51
N GLU A 61 -9.25 14.40 10.22
CA GLU A 61 -8.35 15.54 10.48
C GLU A 61 -7.47 15.83 9.26
N TRP A 62 -8.09 16.20 8.13
CA TRP A 62 -7.45 16.36 6.82
C TRP A 62 -6.22 17.27 6.85
N GLN A 63 -6.31 18.40 7.53
CA GLN A 63 -5.20 19.35 7.62
C GLN A 63 -4.00 18.71 8.31
N SER A 64 -4.19 18.12 9.50
CA SER A 64 -3.12 17.43 10.22
C SER A 64 -2.53 16.27 9.42
N TYR A 65 -3.37 15.50 8.74
CA TYR A 65 -2.93 14.39 7.90
C TYR A 65 -2.05 14.86 6.73
N LEU A 66 -2.52 15.87 5.98
CA LEU A 66 -1.82 16.37 4.82
C LEU A 66 -0.53 17.12 5.20
N ASP A 67 -0.57 17.89 6.29
CA ASP A 67 0.62 18.57 6.84
C ASP A 67 1.66 17.52 7.26
N GLY A 68 1.26 16.46 7.97
CA GLY A 68 2.16 15.37 8.34
C GLY A 68 2.76 14.65 7.14
N PHE A 69 1.95 14.38 6.11
CA PHE A 69 2.38 13.69 4.90
C PHE A 69 3.37 14.52 4.05
N LEU A 70 3.19 15.84 3.98
CA LEU A 70 3.95 16.71 3.08
C LEU A 70 5.08 17.49 3.78
N SER A 71 5.04 17.62 5.11
CA SER A 71 6.03 18.34 5.91
C SER A 71 7.51 17.97 5.72
N PRO A 72 7.92 16.72 5.37
CA PRO A 72 9.34 16.41 5.36
C PRO A 72 10.11 16.94 4.14
N HIS A 73 9.43 17.42 3.08
CA HIS A 73 10.08 17.66 1.78
C HIS A 73 9.91 19.05 1.18
N SER A 74 9.18 19.97 1.83
CA SER A 74 9.04 21.32 1.29
C SER A 74 8.86 22.37 2.38
N ASN A 75 9.71 23.40 2.34
CA ASN A 75 9.44 24.71 2.95
C ASN A 75 8.20 25.40 2.36
N GLU A 76 7.52 24.74 1.41
CA GLU A 76 6.21 25.09 0.89
C GLU A 76 5.14 24.57 1.84
N SER A 77 4.97 25.26 2.97
CA SER A 77 3.85 25.11 3.92
C SER A 77 2.48 25.49 3.33
N LYS A 78 2.39 25.55 2.01
CA LYS A 78 1.18 25.81 1.26
C LYS A 78 1.04 24.69 0.26
N ILE A 79 0.50 23.57 0.75
CA ILE A 79 -0.36 22.77 -0.12
C ILE A 79 -1.26 23.77 -0.82
N ALA A 80 -1.22 23.81 -2.15
CA ALA A 80 -2.28 24.42 -2.90
C ALA A 80 -3.53 23.61 -2.60
N ALA A 81 -4.19 23.93 -1.48
CA ALA A 81 -5.48 23.44 -1.02
C ALA A 81 -6.60 23.69 -2.05
N GLU A 82 -6.23 24.17 -3.24
CA GLU A 82 -7.06 24.49 -4.37
C GLU A 82 -7.66 23.23 -5.00
N LYS A 83 -6.93 22.10 -5.03
CA LYS A 83 -7.46 20.90 -5.71
C LYS A 83 -6.91 19.58 -5.17
N ILE A 84 -7.76 18.88 -4.43
CA ILE A 84 -7.59 17.50 -3.98
C ILE A 84 -8.61 16.65 -4.73
N VAL A 85 -8.15 15.58 -5.39
CA VAL A 85 -9.03 14.68 -6.14
C VAL A 85 -9.27 13.41 -5.32
N LEU A 86 -10.51 13.18 -4.93
CA LEU A 86 -10.93 11.92 -4.29
C LEU A 86 -11.44 10.94 -5.34
N THR A 87 -10.81 9.77 -5.41
CA THR A 87 -11.19 8.72 -6.36
C THR A 87 -12.47 7.97 -5.96
N GLN A 88 -12.75 7.83 -4.66
CA GLN A 88 -13.90 7.09 -4.14
C GLN A 88 -14.59 7.86 -3.00
N PRO A 89 -15.46 8.84 -3.30
CA PRO A 89 -16.13 9.64 -2.26
C PRO A 89 -16.92 8.80 -1.25
N SER A 90 -17.60 7.74 -1.68
CA SER A 90 -18.40 6.89 -0.76
C SER A 90 -17.53 6.15 0.26
N TYR A 91 -16.34 5.71 -0.13
CA TYR A 91 -15.37 5.09 0.78
C TYR A 91 -14.98 6.09 1.88
N PHE A 92 -14.69 7.33 1.52
CA PHE A 92 -14.39 8.39 2.49
C PHE A 92 -15.59 8.78 3.35
N GLY A 93 -16.82 8.66 2.83
CA GLY A 93 -18.05 8.78 3.60
C GLY A 93 -18.16 7.72 4.70
N TRP A 94 -17.89 6.46 4.35
CA TRP A 94 -17.80 5.36 5.31
C TRP A 94 -16.66 5.56 6.31
N LEU A 95 -15.46 5.93 5.86
CA LEU A 95 -14.32 6.18 6.74
C LEU A 95 -14.60 7.31 7.73
N ASN A 96 -15.23 8.38 7.27
CA ASN A 96 -15.68 9.48 8.12
C ASN A 96 -16.66 8.98 9.19
N SER A 97 -17.55 8.04 8.86
CA SER A 97 -18.45 7.44 9.85
C SER A 97 -17.72 6.53 10.85
N LEU A 98 -16.68 5.80 10.42
CA LEU A 98 -15.88 4.92 11.25
C LEU A 98 -15.09 5.71 12.31
N VAL A 99 -14.46 6.82 11.90
CA VAL A 99 -13.63 7.66 12.78
C VAL A 99 -14.49 8.60 13.63
N LYS A 100 -15.75 8.83 13.26
CA LYS A 100 -16.70 9.63 14.03
C LYS A 100 -17.08 8.93 15.34
N SER A 101 -16.32 9.20 16.39
CA SER A 101 -16.59 8.70 17.74
C SER A 101 -17.40 9.71 18.56
N THR A 102 -18.47 9.27 19.21
CA THR A 102 -19.22 10.06 20.21
C THR A 102 -18.66 9.90 21.63
N ASN A 103 -18.04 8.76 21.94
CA ASN A 103 -17.53 8.40 23.26
C ASN A 103 -16.02 8.14 23.27
N ARG A 104 -15.34 8.49 24.37
CA ARG A 104 -13.88 8.30 24.53
C ARG A 104 -13.45 6.83 24.46
N ALA A 105 -14.19 5.93 25.10
CA ALA A 105 -13.89 4.50 25.10
C ALA A 105 -14.01 3.88 23.69
N GLN A 106 -15.05 4.27 22.95
CA GLN A 106 -15.23 3.85 21.56
C GLN A 106 -14.10 4.36 20.67
N LYS A 107 -13.70 5.64 20.84
CA LYS A 107 -12.56 6.21 20.12
C LYS A 107 -11.29 5.38 20.35
N ALA A 108 -10.97 5.05 21.60
CA ALA A 108 -9.79 4.27 21.94
C ALA A 108 -9.81 2.87 21.30
N ASN A 109 -10.95 2.17 21.33
CA ASN A 109 -11.08 0.84 20.73
C ASN A 109 -10.97 0.87 19.20
N THR A 110 -11.61 1.84 18.54
CA THR A 110 -11.50 2.02 17.09
C THR A 110 -10.06 2.35 16.70
N THR A 111 -9.40 3.27 17.41
CA THR A 111 -7.99 3.59 17.18
C THR A 111 -7.10 2.37 17.34
N ALA A 112 -7.27 1.57 18.40
CA ALA A 112 -6.50 0.35 18.61
C ALA A 112 -6.70 -0.66 17.46
N THR A 113 -7.93 -0.82 16.98
CA THR A 113 -8.23 -1.72 15.85
C THR A 113 -7.57 -1.24 14.56
N ILE A 114 -7.63 0.06 14.26
CA ILE A 114 -6.97 0.66 13.09
C ILE A 114 -5.44 0.49 13.18
N VAL A 115 -4.86 0.74 14.35
CA VAL A 115 -3.41 0.59 14.57
C VAL A 115 -3.00 -0.87 14.41
N ASN A 116 -3.74 -1.82 14.98
CA ASN A 116 -3.47 -3.25 14.79
C ASN A 116 -3.56 -3.64 13.31
N TYR A 117 -4.56 -3.15 12.59
CA TYR A 117 -4.67 -3.37 11.15
C TYR A 117 -3.44 -2.82 10.40
N MET A 118 -3.02 -1.59 10.68
CA MET A 118 -1.81 -1.00 10.06
C MET A 118 -0.56 -1.83 10.35
N ILE A 119 -0.36 -2.26 11.61
CA ILE A 119 0.77 -3.11 12.01
C ILE A 119 0.72 -4.44 11.25
N THR A 120 -0.45 -5.08 11.15
CA THR A 120 -0.56 -6.35 10.40
C THR A 120 -0.21 -6.18 8.92
N GLN A 121 -0.64 -5.07 8.29
CA GLN A 121 -0.27 -4.81 6.89
C GLN A 121 1.24 -4.65 6.74
N ILE A 122 1.90 -3.86 7.60
CA ILE A 122 3.36 -3.69 7.57
C ILE A 122 4.08 -5.03 7.78
N LEU A 123 3.64 -5.82 8.77
CA LEU A 123 4.25 -7.12 9.07
C LEU A 123 4.17 -8.09 7.88
N PHE A 124 3.04 -8.11 7.18
CA PHE A 124 2.87 -8.97 6.01
C PHE A 124 3.54 -8.43 4.75
N GLU A 125 3.59 -7.10 4.56
CA GLU A 125 4.34 -6.48 3.46
C GLU A 125 5.85 -6.71 3.58
N ASP A 126 6.39 -6.62 4.80
CA ASP A 126 7.82 -6.75 5.08
C ASP A 126 8.23 -8.16 5.54
N ALA A 127 7.34 -9.14 5.42
CA ALA A 127 7.57 -10.51 5.90
C ALA A 127 8.87 -11.14 5.35
N ASP A 128 9.22 -10.83 4.11
CA ASP A 128 10.45 -11.28 3.45
C ASP A 128 11.72 -10.70 4.08
N PHE A 129 11.65 -9.52 4.70
CA PHE A 129 12.78 -8.83 5.33
C PHE A 129 12.90 -9.09 6.83
N ILE A 130 11.79 -9.42 7.50
CA ILE A 130 11.77 -9.66 8.96
C ILE A 130 12.51 -10.96 9.30
N GLY A 131 12.25 -12.04 8.55
CA GLY A 131 12.95 -13.31 8.77
C GLY A 131 12.24 -14.52 8.17
N PRO A 132 12.91 -15.69 8.14
CA PRO A 132 12.39 -16.89 7.47
C PRO A 132 11.09 -17.40 8.09
N TYR A 133 10.89 -17.18 9.40
CA TYR A 133 9.67 -17.56 10.10
C TYR A 133 8.45 -16.74 9.65
N MET A 134 8.60 -15.42 9.61
CA MET A 134 7.51 -14.53 9.17
C MET A 134 7.20 -14.73 7.68
N LYS A 135 8.24 -14.91 6.84
CA LYS A 135 8.06 -15.30 5.43
C LYS A 135 7.22 -16.57 5.30
N LYS A 136 7.50 -17.61 6.08
CA LYS A 136 6.73 -18.87 6.04
C LYS A 136 5.26 -18.63 6.39
N ILE A 137 4.99 -17.85 7.44
CA ILE A 137 3.61 -17.49 7.82
C ILE A 137 2.90 -16.72 6.71
N ALA A 138 3.56 -15.75 6.09
CA ALA A 138 2.96 -14.96 5.01
C ALA A 138 2.62 -15.83 3.78
N VAL A 139 3.48 -16.82 3.47
CA VAL A 139 3.22 -17.80 2.40
C VAL A 139 2.06 -18.71 2.75
N GLU A 140 2.00 -19.25 3.98
CA GLU A 140 0.89 -20.08 4.45
C GLU A 140 -0.45 -19.32 4.46
N ALA A 141 -0.42 -18.03 4.82
CA ALA A 141 -1.57 -17.14 4.78
C ALA A 141 -1.95 -16.70 3.35
N ASN A 142 -1.20 -17.10 2.31
CA ASN A 142 -1.36 -16.65 0.93
C ASN A 142 -1.41 -15.11 0.79
N TYR A 143 -0.63 -14.39 1.59
CA TYR A 143 -0.60 -12.93 1.52
C TYR A 143 0.05 -12.47 0.22
N VAL A 144 -0.57 -11.47 -0.43
CA VAL A 144 -0.05 -10.83 -1.64
C VAL A 144 0.40 -9.41 -1.31
N PRO A 145 1.67 -9.03 -1.50
CA PRO A 145 2.16 -7.67 -1.27
C PRO A 145 1.42 -6.62 -2.10
N TYR A 146 1.13 -5.45 -1.52
CA TYR A 146 0.40 -4.38 -2.21
C TYR A 146 1.03 -3.96 -3.54
N VAL A 147 2.36 -3.92 -3.61
CA VAL A 147 3.10 -3.57 -4.82
C VAL A 147 2.81 -4.54 -5.99
N GLN A 148 2.42 -5.78 -5.67
CA GLN A 148 2.02 -6.80 -6.64
C GLN A 148 0.50 -6.79 -6.93
N ARG A 149 -0.30 -6.01 -6.20
CA ARG A 149 -1.78 -5.97 -6.33
C ARG A 149 -2.29 -5.08 -7.48
N ARG A 150 -1.49 -4.17 -8.06
CA ARG A 150 -1.99 -3.20 -9.07
C ARG A 150 -1.34 -3.37 -10.45
N GLY A 151 -2.20 -3.52 -11.48
CA GLY A 151 -1.86 -3.45 -12.90
C GLY A 151 -3.08 -3.04 -13.74
N HIS A 152 -2.87 -2.28 -14.81
CA HIS A 152 -3.93 -1.86 -15.75
C HIS A 152 -4.22 -2.94 -16.80
N GLY A 153 -5.50 -3.27 -17.00
CA GLY A 153 -5.98 -4.15 -18.08
C GLY A 153 -6.09 -5.62 -17.70
N THR A 154 -6.78 -6.42 -18.53
CA THR A 154 -7.13 -7.84 -18.30
C THR A 154 -5.94 -8.82 -18.28
N LYS A 155 -4.71 -8.34 -18.14
CA LYS A 155 -3.53 -9.17 -17.92
C LYS A 155 -2.86 -8.73 -16.63
N LYS A 156 -3.10 -9.52 -15.58
CA LYS A 156 -2.38 -9.47 -14.29
C LYS A 156 -0.94 -9.92 -14.48
N ILE A 157 -0.08 -9.05 -14.99
CA ILE A 157 1.38 -9.22 -14.91
C ILE A 157 1.95 -7.80 -14.80
N GLY A 158 2.27 -7.33 -13.58
CA GLY A 158 3.26 -6.24 -13.46
C GLY A 158 4.48 -6.69 -14.27
N ARG A 159 5.12 -5.82 -15.07
CA ARG A 159 6.14 -6.17 -16.10
C ARG A 159 7.19 -7.20 -15.62
N ARG A 160 6.83 -8.49 -15.58
CA ARG A 160 7.71 -9.61 -15.31
C ARG A 160 8.14 -10.11 -16.67
N ARG A 161 9.36 -9.73 -17.06
CA ARG A 161 10.04 -10.31 -18.23
C ARG A 161 10.62 -11.69 -17.93
N SER A 162 10.50 -12.20 -16.70
CA SER A 162 10.85 -13.56 -16.32
C SER A 162 9.59 -14.41 -16.11
N ARG A 163 9.57 -15.60 -16.72
CA ARG A 163 8.60 -16.65 -16.40
C ARG A 163 9.07 -17.35 -15.13
N ARG A 164 8.18 -17.56 -14.17
CA ARG A 164 8.39 -18.50 -13.06
C ARG A 164 8.22 -19.89 -13.69
N PHE A 165 9.32 -20.55 -14.00
CA PHE A 165 9.33 -22.00 -14.14
C PHE A 165 9.38 -22.60 -12.73
N ASP A 166 8.85 -23.81 -12.59
CA ASP A 166 8.32 -24.37 -11.34
C ASP A 166 9.23 -24.32 -10.10
N GLU A 167 8.57 -24.12 -8.95
CA GLU A 167 8.85 -24.57 -7.58
C GLU A 167 10.21 -24.30 -6.89
N GLU A 168 11.27 -23.87 -7.56
CA GLU A 168 12.47 -23.44 -6.85
C GLU A 168 12.38 -21.95 -6.51
N ASP A 169 12.12 -21.70 -5.23
CA ASP A 169 12.13 -20.40 -4.56
C ASP A 169 13.58 -19.86 -4.51
N GLU A 170 14.18 -19.63 -5.68
CA GLU A 170 15.53 -19.13 -5.82
C GLU A 170 15.53 -17.71 -5.26
N ARG A 171 16.17 -17.53 -4.08
CA ARG A 171 16.23 -16.24 -3.37
C ARG A 171 16.70 -15.10 -4.27
N THR A 172 17.54 -15.42 -5.24
CA THR A 172 18.04 -14.54 -6.30
C THR A 172 16.91 -13.95 -7.16
N LEU A 173 15.91 -14.75 -7.56
CA LEU A 173 14.81 -14.29 -8.40
C LEU A 173 13.88 -13.32 -7.65
N ALA A 174 13.61 -13.58 -6.37
CA ALA A 174 12.82 -12.69 -5.53
C ALA A 174 13.50 -11.32 -5.36
N CYS A 175 14.82 -11.29 -5.14
CA CYS A 175 15.59 -10.05 -5.07
C CYS A 175 15.62 -9.29 -6.41
N VAL A 176 15.71 -10.00 -7.54
CA VAL A 176 15.66 -9.37 -8.87
C VAL A 176 14.29 -8.76 -9.14
N ASP A 177 13.19 -9.43 -8.79
CA ASP A 177 11.83 -8.88 -8.93
C ASP A 177 11.63 -7.63 -8.07
N LEU A 178 12.16 -7.65 -6.83
CA LEU A 178 12.16 -6.49 -5.94
C LEU A 178 12.91 -5.30 -6.55
N ILE A 179 14.13 -5.52 -7.07
CA ILE A 179 14.93 -4.48 -7.73
C ILE A 179 14.21 -3.92 -8.95
N MET A 180 13.63 -4.79 -9.78
CA MET A 180 12.86 -4.38 -10.96
C MET A 180 11.59 -3.59 -10.59
N THR A 181 11.04 -3.83 -9.41
CA THR A 181 9.83 -3.17 -8.92
C THR A 181 10.11 -1.83 -8.25
N LEU A 182 11.11 -1.76 -7.37
CA LEU A 182 11.47 -0.55 -6.62
C LEU A 182 12.36 0.39 -7.42
N MET A 183 13.24 -0.16 -8.27
CA MET A 183 14.20 0.60 -9.07
C MET A 183 14.10 0.22 -10.56
N PRO A 184 12.92 0.32 -11.21
CA PRO A 184 12.74 -0.12 -12.59
C PRO A 184 13.71 0.53 -13.58
N TYR A 185 14.15 1.76 -13.30
CA TYR A 185 15.08 2.51 -14.15
C TYR A 185 16.55 2.12 -13.95
N GLY A 186 16.93 1.55 -12.81
CA GLY A 186 18.31 1.16 -12.53
C GLY A 186 18.79 0.06 -13.48
N PRO A 187 18.16 -1.13 -13.47
CA PRO A 187 18.44 -2.20 -14.43
C PRO A 187 18.14 -1.79 -15.88
N GLY A 188 17.14 -0.91 -16.09
CA GLY A 188 16.82 -0.37 -17.41
C GLY A 188 17.99 0.37 -18.05
N ALA A 189 18.67 1.24 -17.29
CA ALA A 189 19.86 1.94 -17.77
C ALA A 189 21.00 0.97 -18.10
N PHE A 190 21.24 -0.05 -17.27
CA PHE A 190 22.27 -1.06 -17.50
C PHE A 190 22.04 -1.88 -18.77
N LEU A 191 20.79 -2.18 -19.12
CA LEU A 191 20.46 -2.96 -20.33
C LEU A 191 20.48 -2.13 -21.62
N ILE A 192 20.12 -0.85 -21.55
CA ILE A 192 19.94 0.01 -22.74
C ILE A 192 21.25 0.72 -23.12
N LEU A 193 22.05 1.17 -22.16
CA LEU A 193 23.28 1.94 -22.42
C LEU A 193 24.32 1.17 -23.26
N PRO A 194 24.61 -0.12 -23.00
CA PRO A 194 25.53 -0.89 -23.84
C PRO A 194 24.99 -1.09 -25.25
N ALA A 195 23.68 -1.29 -25.41
CA ALA A 195 23.05 -1.48 -26.71
C ALA A 195 23.07 -0.19 -27.56
N LEU A 196 22.85 0.97 -26.93
CA LEU A 196 22.98 2.27 -27.58
C LEU A 196 24.44 2.60 -27.94
N ALA A 197 25.39 2.28 -27.05
CA ALA A 197 26.83 2.43 -27.33
C ALA A 197 27.27 1.56 -28.51
N PHE A 198 26.79 0.31 -28.58
CA PHE A 198 27.06 -0.60 -29.68
C PHE A 198 26.44 -0.12 -31.00
N SER A 199 25.19 0.34 -30.98
CA SER A 199 24.52 0.91 -32.16
C SER A 199 25.21 2.20 -32.66
N TRP A 200 25.73 3.02 -31.75
CA TRP A 200 26.50 4.21 -32.07
C TRP A 200 27.87 3.87 -32.67
N MET A 201 28.56 2.86 -32.13
CA MET A 201 29.82 2.36 -32.70
C MET A 201 29.66 1.78 -34.11
N GLN A 202 28.57 1.05 -34.37
CA GLN A 202 28.26 0.55 -35.73
C GLN A 202 27.95 1.69 -36.71
N SER A 203 27.23 2.73 -36.28
CA SER A 203 26.91 3.88 -37.14
C SER A 203 28.14 4.73 -37.48
N ASN A 204 29.15 4.76 -36.58
CA ASN A 204 30.39 5.52 -36.77
C ASN A 204 31.57 4.69 -37.31
N LYS A 205 31.36 3.42 -37.70
CA LYS A 205 32.40 2.51 -38.23
C LYS A 205 33.66 2.46 -37.36
N ILE A 206 33.48 2.43 -36.04
CA ILE A 206 34.59 2.27 -35.08
C ILE A 206 34.89 0.78 -34.85
N ILE A 207 34.01 -0.11 -35.34
CA ILE A 207 34.17 -1.57 -35.42
C ILE A 207 33.79 -2.01 -36.84
#